data_AF-A0A3P6BBY9-F1
#
_entry.id   AF-A0A3P6BBY9-F1
#
_cell.length_a   1.000
_cell.length_b   1.000
_cell.length_c   1.000
_cell.angle_alpha   90.00
_cell.angle_beta   90.00
_cell.angle_gamma   90.00
#
_symmetry.space_group_name_H-M   'P 1'
#
loop_
_entity.id
_entity.type
_entity.pdbx_description
1 polymer ?
#
loop_
_entity_poly.entity_id
_entity_poly.type
_entity_poly.pdbx_seq_one_letter_code
_entity_poly.pdbx_strand_id
1 'polypeptide(L)'
;MPPPHVSVYSMDDFLACAAFYLIGETLYPLVELLEPLFAPKIRGMLLELPGTQIFRCIESPGYLRQKVNEASDVLVDWYPQQMKLDEQEAKKFRAVMIFSKL
;
A
#
# COMPACT_ATOMS: atom_id res chain seq x y z
N MET A 1 -43.46 -19.16 -2.05
CA MET A 1 -42.57 -18.58 -1.02
C MET A 1 -41.85 -17.40 -1.64
N PRO A 2 -42.01 -16.17 -1.12
CA PRO A 2 -41.15 -15.07 -1.50
C PRO A 2 -39.71 -15.34 -0.99
N PRO A 3 -38.66 -14.91 -1.72
CA PRO A 3 -37.28 -15.07 -1.26
C PRO A 3 -37.05 -14.34 0.08
N PRO A 4 -36.16 -14.85 0.95
CA PRO A 4 -35.82 -14.20 2.20
C PRO A 4 -35.22 -12.82 1.92
N HIS A 5 -35.61 -11.86 2.74
CA HIS A 5 -35.20 -10.45 2.67
C HIS A 5 -33.70 -10.33 2.41
N VAL A 6 -33.36 -9.84 1.22
CA VAL A 6 -32.05 -9.26 0.94
C VAL A 6 -31.95 -8.05 1.86
N SER A 7 -31.24 -8.20 2.97
CA SER A 7 -30.62 -7.05 3.63
C SER A 7 -29.74 -6.39 2.58
N VAL A 8 -30.29 -5.30 2.04
CA VAL A 8 -29.64 -4.21 1.33
C VAL A 8 -28.12 -4.30 1.49
N TYR A 9 -27.40 -4.73 0.45
CA TYR A 9 -26.04 -4.22 0.28
C TYR A 9 -26.21 -2.71 0.21
N SER A 10 -25.82 -2.00 1.27
CA SER A 10 -26.08 -0.57 1.38
C SER A 10 -25.46 0.09 0.16
N MET A 11 -26.12 1.11 -0.42
CA MET A 11 -25.49 1.89 -1.49
C MET A 11 -24.11 2.41 -1.04
N ASP A 12 -23.90 2.57 0.26
CA ASP A 12 -22.63 2.88 0.91
C ASP A 12 -21.53 1.84 0.67
N ASP A 13 -21.82 0.53 0.53
CA ASP A 13 -20.81 -0.52 0.28
C ASP A 13 -20.32 -0.51 -1.17
N PHE A 14 -21.23 -0.31 -2.14
CA PHE A 14 -20.84 -0.18 -3.55
C PHE A 14 -20.09 1.14 -3.78
N LEU A 15 -20.53 2.23 -3.13
CA LEU A 15 -19.83 3.51 -3.16
C LEU A 15 -18.48 3.42 -2.46
N ALA A 16 -18.36 2.67 -1.35
CA ALA A 16 -17.10 2.42 -0.67
C ALA A 16 -16.15 1.61 -1.56
N CYS A 17 -16.59 0.52 -2.18
CA CYS A 17 -15.74 -0.28 -3.07
C CYS A 17 -15.25 0.52 -4.28
N ALA A 18 -16.14 1.32 -4.90
CA ALA A 18 -15.79 2.23 -5.98
C ALA A 18 -14.83 3.34 -5.53
N ALA A 19 -15.02 3.89 -4.32
CA ALA A 19 -14.12 4.89 -3.74
C ALA A 19 -12.75 4.29 -3.46
N PHE A 20 -12.66 3.10 -2.83
CA PHE A 20 -11.40 2.41 -2.57
C PHE A 20 -10.66 2.04 -3.86
N TYR A 21 -11.36 1.64 -4.92
CA TYR A 21 -10.77 1.40 -6.23
C TYR A 21 -10.17 2.68 -6.82
N LEU A 22 -10.96 3.77 -6.86
CA LEU A 22 -10.50 5.05 -7.41
C LEU A 22 -9.34 5.66 -6.61
N ILE A 23 -9.37 5.49 -5.29
CA ILE A 23 -8.30 5.86 -4.38
C ILE A 23 -7.04 5.06 -4.69
N GLY A 24 -7.14 3.74 -4.85
CA GLY A 24 -6.01 2.88 -5.21
C GLY A 24 -5.36 3.26 -6.54
N GLU A 25 -6.17 3.55 -7.55
CA GLU A 25 -5.72 4.00 -8.88
C GLU A 25 -5.03 5.39 -8.80
N THR A 26 -5.55 6.29 -7.97
CA THR A 26 -4.95 7.63 -7.76
C THR A 26 -3.66 7.55 -6.94
N LEU A 27 -3.60 6.63 -5.97
CA LEU A 27 -2.47 6.47 -5.06
C LEU A 27 -1.28 5.79 -5.73
N TYR A 28 -1.53 4.86 -6.66
CA TYR A 28 -0.47 4.10 -7.34
C TYR A 28 0.61 4.98 -8.00
N PRO A 29 0.31 5.96 -8.88
CA PRO A 29 1.35 6.79 -9.49
C PRO A 29 2.12 7.63 -8.49
N LEU A 30 1.49 8.02 -7.38
CA LEU A 30 2.15 8.78 -6.31
C LEU A 30 3.15 7.92 -5.54
N VAL A 31 2.80 6.67 -5.27
CA VAL A 31 3.68 5.69 -4.62
C VAL A 31 4.79 5.26 -5.59
N GLU A 32 4.48 5.06 -6.87
CA GLU A 32 5.45 4.66 -7.90
C GLU A 32 6.53 5.71 -8.12
N LEU A 33 6.19 7.00 -8.01
CA LEU A 33 7.18 8.08 -8.06
C LEU A 33 8.16 8.04 -6.87
N LEU A 34 7.70 7.57 -5.71
CA LEU A 34 8.51 7.51 -4.49
C LEU A 34 9.32 6.22 -4.40
N GLU A 35 8.70 5.09 -4.72
CA GLU A 35 9.23 3.74 -4.54
C GLU A 35 8.80 2.82 -5.70
N PRO A 36 9.42 2.95 -6.88
CA PRO A 36 9.00 2.21 -8.08
C PRO A 36 9.23 0.69 -7.96
N LEU A 37 10.24 0.27 -7.19
CA LEU A 37 10.59 -1.15 -7.02
C LEU A 37 9.51 -1.96 -6.30
N PHE A 38 8.83 -1.33 -5.33
CA PHE A 38 7.85 -1.99 -4.47
C PHE A 38 6.48 -1.33 -4.48
N ALA A 39 6.22 -0.42 -5.42
CA ALA A 39 4.96 0.31 -5.58
C ALA A 39 3.69 -0.56 -5.41
N PRO A 40 3.53 -1.70 -6.11
CA PRO A 40 2.33 -2.52 -5.95
C PRO A 40 2.16 -3.11 -4.56
N LYS A 41 3.27 -3.43 -3.87
CA LYS A 41 3.28 -4.02 -2.53
C LYS A 41 3.03 -2.95 -1.46
N ILE A 42 3.69 -1.80 -1.57
CA ILE A 42 3.48 -0.64 -0.70
C ILE A 42 2.03 -0.14 -0.83
N ARG A 43 1.52 0.03 -2.05
CA ARG A 43 0.11 0.40 -2.27
C ARG A 43 -0.83 -0.60 -1.59
N GLY A 44 -0.58 -1.91 -1.71
CA GLY A 44 -1.36 -2.93 -1.02
C GLY A 44 -1.39 -2.71 0.50
N MET A 45 -0.22 -2.48 1.11
CA MET A 45 -0.11 -2.19 2.55
C MET A 45 -0.80 -0.88 2.95
N LEU A 46 -0.79 0.15 2.09
CA LEU A 46 -1.49 1.41 2.34
C LEU A 46 -3.01 1.25 2.26
N LEU A 47 -3.51 0.38 1.38
CA LEU A 47 -4.94 0.10 1.27
C LEU A 47 -5.50 -0.70 2.45
N GLU A 48 -4.64 -1.34 3.24
CA GLU A 48 -5.01 -1.96 4.53
C GLU A 48 -5.19 -0.94 5.67
N LEU A 49 -4.82 0.34 5.45
CA LEU A 49 -5.03 1.39 6.44
C LEU A 49 -6.53 1.73 6.59
N PRO A 50 -6.96 2.29 7.74
CA PRO A 50 -8.31 2.82 7.88
C PRO A 50 -8.59 3.89 6.82
N GLY A 51 -9.81 3.93 6.29
CA GLY A 51 -10.18 4.86 5.21
C GLY A 51 -9.79 6.32 5.48
N THR A 52 -9.92 6.80 6.73
CA THR A 52 -9.50 8.15 7.14
C THR A 52 -8.01 8.43 6.93
N GLN A 53 -7.14 7.44 7.16
CA GLN A 53 -5.71 7.57 6.91
C GLN A 53 -5.40 7.54 5.41
N ILE A 54 -6.15 6.76 4.63
CA ILE A 54 -5.97 6.70 3.18
C ILE A 54 -6.38 8.02 2.53
N PHE A 55 -7.49 8.64 2.95
CA PHE A 55 -7.85 9.99 2.50
C PHE A 55 -6.74 11.00 2.82
N ARG A 56 -6.18 10.95 4.04
CA ARG A 56 -5.03 11.79 4.43
C ARG A 56 -3.78 11.56 3.57
N CYS A 57 -3.54 10.34 3.10
CA CYS A 57 -2.45 10.05 2.15
C CYS A 57 -2.67 10.77 0.82
N ILE A 58 -3.91 10.88 0.34
CA ILE A 58 -4.21 11.60 -0.91
C ILE A 58 -4.14 13.12 -0.71
N GLU A 59 -4.69 13.62 0.41
CA GLU A 59 -4.74 15.06 0.70
C GLU A 59 -3.37 15.65 1.07
N SER A 60 -2.49 14.86 1.68
CA SER A 60 -1.19 15.31 2.18
C SER A 60 -0.03 14.50 1.60
N PRO A 61 0.77 15.08 0.69
CA PRO A 61 1.93 14.38 0.12
C PRO A 61 3.03 14.11 1.16
N GLY A 62 3.09 14.90 2.25
CA GLY A 62 4.00 14.66 3.36
C GLY A 62 3.61 13.41 4.16
N TYR A 63 2.31 13.24 4.43
CA TYR A 63 1.78 12.06 5.10
C TYR A 63 1.96 10.80 4.25
N LEU A 64 1.71 10.91 2.93
CA LEU A 64 1.95 9.81 2.00
C LEU A 64 3.41 9.37 2.01
N ARG A 65 4.36 10.30 1.89
CA ARG A 65 5.80 9.98 1.95
C ARG A 65 6.18 9.26 3.23
N GLN A 66 5.67 9.75 4.38
CA GLN A 66 5.92 9.09 5.66
C GLN A 66 5.42 7.63 5.65
N LYS A 67 4.19 7.41 5.18
CA LYS A 67 3.60 6.06 5.15
C LYS A 67 4.25 5.14 4.12
N VAL A 68 4.68 5.67 2.98
CA VAL A 68 5.47 4.94 1.98
C VAL A 68 6.82 4.53 2.57
N ASN A 69 7.49 5.42 3.30
CA ASN A 69 8.76 5.09 3.97
C ASN A 69 8.57 3.99 5.02
N GLU A 70 7.58 4.12 5.90
CA GLU A 70 7.25 3.09 6.90
C GLU A 70 6.99 1.72 6.25
N ALA A 71 6.19 1.69 5.19
CA ALA A 71 5.90 0.45 4.47
C ALA A 71 7.14 -0.11 3.74
N SER A 72 7.95 0.76 3.15
CA SER A 72 9.19 0.40 2.46
C SER A 72 10.19 -0.22 3.44
N ASP A 73 10.35 0.34 4.64
CA ASP A 73 11.25 -0.20 5.66
C ASP A 73 10.81 -1.60 6.13
N VAL A 74 9.50 -1.81 6.32
CA VAL A 74 8.94 -3.14 6.60
C VAL A 74 9.23 -4.13 5.46
N LEU A 75 9.12 -3.69 4.21
CA LEU A 75 9.42 -4.53 3.04
C LEU A 75 10.90 -4.87 2.92
N VAL A 76 11.79 -3.94 3.26
CA VAL A 76 13.24 -4.18 3.26
C VAL A 76 13.62 -5.34 4.19
N ASP A 77 12.91 -5.48 5.31
CA ASP A 77 13.13 -6.58 6.26
C ASP A 77 12.36 -7.86 5.92
N TRP A 78 11.15 -7.74 5.38
CA TRP A 78 10.29 -8.87 5.05
C TRP A 78 10.72 -9.57 3.75
N TYR A 79 11.14 -8.82 2.73
CA TYR A 79 11.43 -9.36 1.39
C TYR A 79 12.54 -10.41 1.35
N PRO A 80 13.70 -10.23 2.03
CA PRO A 80 14.73 -11.27 2.07
C PRO A 80 14.28 -12.58 2.70
N GLN A 81 13.39 -12.50 3.71
CA GLN A 81 12.85 -13.69 4.39
C GLN A 81 11.92 -14.48 3.46
N GLN A 82 11.13 -13.78 2.66
CA GLN A 82 10.21 -14.41 1.69
C GLN A 82 10.93 -15.07 0.54
N MET A 83 11.97 -14.41 0.01
CA MET A 83 12.80 -14.96 -1.06
C MET A 83 13.82 -15.98 -0.58
N LYS A 84 13.89 -16.22 0.75
CA LYS A 84 14.88 -17.10 1.40
C LYS A 84 16.32 -16.78 0.97
N LEU A 85 16.60 -15.49 0.83
CA LEU A 85 17.92 -15.01 0.46
C LEU A 85 18.94 -15.39 1.54
N ASP A 86 20.16 -15.68 1.12
CA ASP A 86 21.24 -15.82 2.08
C ASP A 86 21.55 -14.47 2.77
N GLU A 87 22.28 -14.51 3.87
CA GLU A 87 22.54 -13.31 4.66
C GLU A 87 23.37 -12.26 3.88
N GLN A 88 24.24 -12.66 2.96
CA GLN A 88 25.00 -11.73 2.12
C GLN A 88 24.11 -11.08 1.06
N GLU A 89 23.23 -11.84 0.41
CA GLU A 89 22.25 -11.33 -0.54
C GLU A 89 21.25 -10.38 0.15
N ALA A 90 20.78 -10.73 1.35
CA ALA A 90 19.94 -9.86 2.16
C ALA A 90 20.64 -8.55 2.52
N LYS A 91 21.92 -8.61 2.92
CA LYS A 91 22.74 -7.41 3.20
C LYS A 91 22.91 -6.54 1.96
N LYS A 92 23.19 -7.14 0.80
CA LYS A 92 23.30 -6.43 -0.48
C LYS A 92 21.96 -5.77 -0.84
N PHE A 93 20.86 -6.50 -0.74
CA PHE A 93 19.52 -5.97 -1.00
C PHE A 93 19.18 -4.78 -0.10
N ARG A 94 19.40 -4.91 1.21
CA ARG A 94 19.21 -3.82 2.18
C ARG A 94 20.04 -2.59 1.85
N ALA A 95 21.32 -2.80 1.51
CA ALA A 95 22.21 -1.70 1.12
C ALA A 95 21.68 -0.97 -0.12
N VAL A 96 21.32 -1.71 -1.18
CA VAL A 96 20.76 -1.13 -2.42
C VAL A 96 19.50 -0.32 -2.13
N MET A 97 18.62 -0.84 -1.27
CA MET A 97 17.39 -0.15 -0.88
C MET A 97 17.63 1.12 -0.07
N ILE A 98 18.65 1.15 0.80
CA ILE A 98 19.02 2.35 1.56
C ILE A 98 19.65 3.40 0.63
N PHE A 99 20.55 2.99 -0.27
CA PHE A 99 21.22 3.91 -1.20
C PHE A 99 20.27 4.51 -2.24
N SER A 100 19.18 3.84 -2.60
CA SER A 100 18.18 4.37 -3.52
C SER A 100 17.30 5.49 -2.92
N LYS A 101 17.36 5.70 -1.60
CA LYS A 101 16.56 6.70 -0.87
C LYS A 101 17.35 7.96 -0.44
N LEU A 102 18.69 7.95 -0.60
CA LEU A 102 19.60 9.07 -0.31
C LEU A 102 19.73 10.00 -1.53
#